data_AF-A0A7T7S2Z9-F1
#
_entry.id   AF-A0A7T7S2Z9-F1
#
_cell.length_a   1.000
_cell.length_b   1.000
_cell.length_c   1.000
_cell.angle_alpha   90.00
_cell.angle_beta   90.00
_cell.angle_gamma   90.00
#
_symmetry.space_group_name_H-M   'P 1'
#
loop_
_entity.id
_entity.type
_entity.pdbx_description
1 polymer ?
#
loop_
_entity_poly.entity_id
_entity_poly.type
_entity_poly.pdbx_seq_one_letter_code
_entity_poly.pdbx_strand_id
1 'polypeptide(L)'
;MSERVSNHASPLPGDAAATRGKGGPTAPAAGAASQSPRKPFRVQHIAQAKERGEKLVMLTAYDAVTSRLLDEAGCDMLLVGDSVGNVMLGLDSTLPVELDEMVVCTRSVARGRQYAMVVADLPFGSYEAGPKQALASAARLMKAGANAVKLEGGRPRAKSVRALTQAGVPVVGHLGFTPQSVNMLGGFRVQGRGEQAAETLLRDALALAEAGAVAVVLEMVPEPVAARVTQECPVATIGIGAGARCDGQVLVWTDMAGMTGWKPRFAKQFGQVGAALTQAATDYAQAVRTGAFPTAEHWFEA
;
A
#
# COMPACT_ATOMS: atom_id res chain seq x y z
N MET A 1 -0.23 -15.14 -50.75
CA MET A 1 0.18 -14.75 -52.11
C MET A 1 1.58 -14.18 -52.01
N SER A 2 2.56 -15.04 -52.31
CA SER A 2 3.61 -14.87 -53.36
C SER A 2 4.69 -13.83 -53.00
N GLU A 3 5.98 -14.08 -53.11
CA GLU A 3 6.80 -15.24 -53.50
C GLU A 3 8.27 -14.84 -53.25
N ARG A 4 9.11 -15.83 -52.84
CA ARG A 4 10.53 -16.12 -53.18
C ARG A 4 11.58 -14.98 -53.14
N VAL A 5 12.87 -15.18 -52.85
CA VAL A 5 13.83 -16.19 -53.34
C VAL A 5 15.04 -16.23 -52.38
N SER A 6 15.57 -17.41 -52.16
CA SER A 6 16.83 -17.77 -51.48
C SER A 6 18.02 -17.90 -52.45
N ASN A 7 19.25 -17.59 -52.01
CA ASN A 7 20.48 -18.42 -52.17
C ASN A 7 21.75 -17.66 -51.71
N HIS A 8 22.55 -18.22 -50.77
CA HIS A 8 23.89 -18.86 -50.94
C HIS A 8 25.01 -17.85 -51.30
N ALA A 9 26.21 -17.81 -50.70
CA ALA A 9 27.01 -18.77 -49.94
C ALA A 9 28.10 -18.04 -49.12
N SER A 10 28.69 -18.73 -48.14
CA SER A 10 29.89 -18.32 -47.39
C SER A 10 31.18 -18.42 -48.23
N PRO A 11 32.26 -17.73 -47.81
CA PRO A 11 33.38 -18.48 -47.22
C PRO A 11 34.03 -17.82 -45.97
N LEU A 12 34.61 -18.65 -45.10
CA LEU A 12 35.58 -18.33 -44.03
C LEU A 12 37.02 -18.56 -44.57
N PRO A 13 38.14 -18.29 -43.83
CA PRO A 13 38.33 -17.55 -42.57
C PRO A 13 39.46 -16.48 -42.64
N GLY A 14 39.61 -15.64 -41.60
CA GLY A 14 40.76 -14.75 -41.45
C GLY A 14 40.86 -14.14 -40.05
N ASP A 15 42.06 -14.18 -39.48
CA ASP A 15 42.45 -14.08 -38.07
C ASP A 15 42.09 -12.83 -37.24
N ALA A 16 41.86 -13.11 -35.96
CA ALA A 16 42.34 -12.45 -34.74
C ALA A 16 42.19 -10.92 -34.54
N ALA A 17 41.32 -10.55 -33.60
CA ALA A 17 41.64 -9.58 -32.54
C ALA A 17 40.68 -9.71 -31.35
N ALA A 18 41.19 -10.28 -30.25
CA ALA A 18 40.48 -10.37 -28.98
C ALA A 18 40.37 -8.99 -28.33
N THR A 19 39.15 -8.48 -28.16
CA THR A 19 38.85 -7.37 -27.24
C THR A 19 37.91 -7.86 -26.15
N ARG A 20 38.44 -7.96 -24.93
CA ARG A 20 37.69 -8.34 -23.74
C ARG A 20 36.76 -7.20 -23.34
N GLY A 21 35.47 -7.33 -23.65
CA GLY A 21 34.42 -6.49 -23.05
C GLY A 21 34.14 -6.93 -21.62
N LYS A 22 34.81 -6.32 -20.64
CA LYS A 22 34.37 -6.31 -19.24
C LYS A 22 33.45 -5.11 -19.03
N GLY A 23 32.20 -5.35 -18.68
CA GLY A 23 31.24 -4.28 -18.40
C GLY A 23 29.89 -4.83 -17.96
N GLY A 24 29.85 -5.60 -16.87
CA GLY A 24 28.59 -5.85 -16.16
C GLY A 24 28.15 -4.56 -15.44
N PRO A 25 26.84 -4.28 -15.32
CA PRO A 25 26.37 -3.10 -14.61
C PRO A 25 26.62 -3.28 -13.11
N THR A 26 27.67 -2.65 -12.59
CA THR A 26 27.85 -2.43 -11.16
C THR A 26 26.75 -1.49 -10.68
N ALA A 27 25.82 -2.01 -9.87
CA ALA A 27 24.91 -1.19 -9.08
C ALA A 27 25.74 -0.21 -8.23
N PRO A 28 25.36 1.08 -8.12
CA PRO A 28 26.06 1.99 -7.24
C PRO A 28 25.82 1.52 -5.81
N ALA A 29 26.90 1.22 -5.09
CA ALA A 29 26.86 1.02 -3.65
C ALA A 29 26.38 2.32 -3.00
N ALA A 30 25.13 2.33 -2.54
CA ALA A 30 24.59 3.42 -1.76
C ALA A 30 25.39 3.49 -0.45
N GLY A 31 26.11 4.59 -0.26
CA GLY A 31 26.81 4.87 0.99
C GLY A 31 25.81 4.82 2.14
N ALA A 32 26.00 3.87 3.06
CA ALA A 32 25.28 3.83 4.31
C ALA A 32 25.73 5.03 5.15
N ALA A 33 25.08 6.18 4.96
CA ALA A 33 25.10 7.22 5.96
C ALA A 33 24.63 6.59 7.27
N SER A 34 25.44 6.69 8.32
CA SER A 34 25.09 6.27 9.67
C SER A 34 23.84 7.00 10.13
N GLN A 35 22.67 6.43 9.85
CA GLN A 35 21.38 6.97 10.28
C GLN A 35 21.25 6.71 11.78
N SER A 36 20.98 7.76 12.54
CA SER A 36 20.58 7.65 13.95
C SER A 36 19.49 6.59 14.11
N PRO A 37 19.47 5.84 15.23
CA PRO A 37 18.51 4.75 15.40
C PRO A 37 17.08 5.27 15.23
N ARG A 38 16.33 4.67 14.30
CA ARG A 38 14.94 5.03 14.02
C ARG A 38 14.09 4.75 15.25
N LYS A 39 13.16 5.64 15.58
CA LYS A 39 12.22 5.47 16.71
C LYS A 39 10.85 5.03 16.18
N PRO A 40 10.05 4.30 16.99
CA PRO A 40 8.69 3.95 16.61
C PRO A 40 7.85 5.17 16.24
N PHE A 41 7.20 5.11 15.07
CA PHE A 41 6.25 6.11 14.59
C PHE A 41 4.93 5.99 15.34
N ARG A 42 4.31 7.12 15.70
CA ARG A 42 3.16 7.18 16.61
C ARG A 42 2.24 8.31 16.18
N VAL A 43 1.03 8.33 16.73
CA VAL A 43 -0.04 9.29 16.41
C VAL A 43 0.45 10.75 16.44
N GLN A 44 1.19 11.16 17.47
CA GLN A 44 1.65 12.55 17.57
C GLN A 44 2.63 12.94 16.44
N HIS A 45 3.36 11.97 15.86
CA HIS A 45 4.27 12.25 14.76
C HIS A 45 3.53 12.59 13.46
N ILE A 46 2.26 12.16 13.31
CA ILE A 46 1.41 12.54 12.16
C ILE A 46 1.13 14.04 12.17
N ALA A 47 0.64 14.56 13.31
CA ALA A 47 0.38 16.00 13.49
C ALA A 47 1.65 16.83 13.32
N GLN A 48 2.74 16.38 13.94
CA GLN A 48 4.04 17.03 13.83
C GLN A 48 4.60 17.05 12.40
N ALA A 49 4.41 15.99 11.62
CA ALA A 49 4.81 15.95 10.21
C ALA A 49 4.03 16.99 9.38
N LYS A 50 2.70 17.09 9.60
CA LYS A 50 1.87 18.13 8.97
C LYS A 50 2.36 19.54 9.32
N GLU A 51 2.58 19.81 10.61
CA GLU A 51 3.08 21.11 11.09
C GLU A 51 4.42 21.51 10.45
N ARG A 52 5.31 20.52 10.24
CA ARG A 52 6.62 20.73 9.60
C ARG A 52 6.57 20.69 8.06
N GLY A 53 5.44 20.34 7.46
CA GLY A 53 5.33 20.12 6.02
C GLY A 53 6.08 18.90 5.50
N GLU A 54 6.39 17.94 6.36
CA GLU A 54 7.07 16.68 6.01
C GLU A 54 6.07 15.68 5.43
N LYS A 55 6.40 15.08 4.28
CA LYS A 55 5.51 14.15 3.59
C LYS A 55 5.47 12.80 4.28
N LEU A 56 4.28 12.37 4.69
CA LEU A 56 4.05 11.05 5.29
C LEU A 56 4.05 9.96 4.22
N VAL A 57 4.78 8.87 4.48
CA VAL A 57 4.88 7.71 3.60
C VAL A 57 4.07 6.56 4.19
N MET A 58 3.00 6.16 3.48
CA MET A 58 2.19 5.01 3.83
C MET A 58 2.22 3.99 2.69
N LEU A 59 2.33 2.70 3.02
CA LEU A 59 2.12 1.60 2.08
C LEU A 59 1.23 0.55 2.72
N THR A 60 0.49 -0.20 1.90
CA THR A 60 -0.21 -1.35 2.44
C THR A 60 0.77 -2.47 2.81
N ALA A 61 0.39 -3.33 3.76
CA ALA A 61 1.13 -4.55 4.10
C ALA A 61 0.15 -5.59 4.68
N TYR A 62 0.42 -6.88 4.46
CA TYR A 62 -0.50 -7.94 4.87
C TYR A 62 0.17 -9.10 5.61
N ASP A 63 1.50 -9.18 5.57
CA ASP A 63 2.27 -10.26 6.17
C ASP A 63 3.56 -9.77 6.87
N ALA A 64 4.23 -10.66 7.60
CA ALA A 64 5.42 -10.33 8.40
C ALA A 64 6.67 -10.11 7.54
N VAL A 65 6.77 -10.76 6.38
CA VAL A 65 7.93 -10.69 5.50
C VAL A 65 7.95 -9.34 4.79
N THR A 66 6.85 -8.97 4.15
CA THR A 66 6.75 -7.69 3.44
C THR A 66 6.78 -6.51 4.40
N SER A 67 6.05 -6.59 5.53
CA SER A 67 6.02 -5.49 6.50
C SER A 67 7.40 -5.15 7.08
N ARG A 68 8.26 -6.15 7.33
CA ARG A 68 9.64 -5.91 7.77
C ARG A 68 10.43 -5.09 6.74
N LEU A 69 10.39 -5.50 5.47
CA LEU A 69 11.12 -4.81 4.40
C LEU A 69 10.64 -3.38 4.19
N LEU A 70 9.31 -3.17 4.21
CA LEU A 70 8.73 -1.83 4.06
C LEU A 70 9.03 -0.93 5.26
N ASP A 71 9.08 -1.50 6.47
CA ASP A 71 9.47 -0.79 7.68
C ASP A 71 10.95 -0.39 7.67
N GLU A 72 11.84 -1.30 7.30
CA GLU A 72 13.29 -1.02 7.13
C GLU A 72 13.54 0.04 6.04
N ALA A 73 12.71 0.06 4.99
CA ALA A 73 12.77 1.05 3.92
C ALA A 73 12.31 2.46 4.33
N GLY A 74 11.80 2.65 5.55
CA GLY A 74 11.46 3.98 6.06
C GLY A 74 9.98 4.36 6.01
N CYS A 75 9.05 3.43 5.77
CA CYS A 75 7.61 3.77 5.79
C CYS A 75 7.18 4.27 7.18
N ASP A 76 6.44 5.37 7.25
CA ASP A 76 5.92 5.92 8.51
C ASP A 76 4.73 5.10 9.01
N MET A 77 3.89 4.66 8.07
CA MET A 77 2.68 3.90 8.35
C MET A 77 2.57 2.68 7.43
N LEU A 78 2.15 1.56 8.00
CA LEU A 78 1.76 0.35 7.26
C LEU A 78 0.26 0.14 7.39
N LEU A 79 -0.43 0.18 6.26
CA LEU A 79 -1.88 -0.02 6.18
C LEU A 79 -2.19 -1.51 5.93
N VAL A 80 -2.77 -2.18 6.91
CA VAL A 80 -3.46 -3.45 6.70
C VAL A 80 -4.84 -3.13 6.14
N GLY A 81 -4.89 -2.95 4.83
CA GLY A 81 -6.10 -2.55 4.11
C GLY A 81 -6.95 -3.74 3.68
N ASP A 82 -8.26 -3.52 3.55
CA ASP A 82 -9.19 -4.51 2.99
C ASP A 82 -8.91 -4.82 1.49
N SER A 83 -8.07 -4.02 0.83
CA SER A 83 -7.43 -4.35 -0.45
C SER A 83 -6.67 -5.69 -0.45
N VAL A 84 -6.39 -6.28 0.73
CA VAL A 84 -5.98 -7.69 0.87
C VAL A 84 -6.89 -8.65 0.11
N GLY A 85 -8.20 -8.37 0.08
CA GLY A 85 -9.19 -9.14 -0.67
C GLY A 85 -8.81 -9.28 -2.13
N ASN A 86 -8.48 -8.17 -2.78
CA ASN A 86 -8.10 -8.19 -4.20
C ASN A 86 -6.70 -8.76 -4.42
N VAL A 87 -5.71 -8.27 -3.67
CA VAL A 87 -4.30 -8.49 -4.05
C VAL A 87 -3.65 -9.70 -3.41
N MET A 88 -4.25 -10.25 -2.34
CA MET A 88 -3.75 -11.44 -1.66
C MET A 88 -4.73 -12.62 -1.73
N LEU A 89 -6.04 -12.35 -1.66
CA LEU A 89 -7.07 -13.39 -1.65
C LEU A 89 -7.71 -13.65 -3.03
N GLY A 90 -7.43 -12.79 -4.03
CA GLY A 90 -7.95 -12.95 -5.38
C GLY A 90 -9.46 -12.71 -5.51
N LEU A 91 -10.05 -11.97 -4.58
CA LEU A 91 -11.46 -11.55 -4.64
C LEU A 91 -11.67 -10.43 -5.66
N ASP A 92 -12.86 -10.38 -6.24
CA ASP A 92 -13.22 -9.35 -7.23
C ASP A 92 -13.46 -7.96 -6.60
N SER A 93 -13.71 -7.90 -5.29
CA SER A 93 -13.90 -6.66 -4.54
C SER A 93 -13.48 -6.82 -3.07
N THR A 94 -13.41 -5.72 -2.32
CA THR A 94 -13.11 -5.74 -0.88
C THR A 94 -14.33 -6.06 0.00
N LEU A 95 -15.54 -6.10 -0.57
CA LEU A 95 -16.78 -6.36 0.16
C LEU A 95 -16.82 -7.70 0.92
N PRO A 96 -16.29 -8.82 0.38
CA PRO A 96 -16.34 -10.10 1.08
C PRO A 96 -15.26 -10.27 2.14
N VAL A 97 -14.38 -9.28 2.35
CA VAL A 97 -13.30 -9.37 3.33
C VAL A 97 -13.88 -9.38 4.73
N GLU A 98 -13.54 -10.39 5.51
CA GLU A 98 -14.04 -10.59 6.86
C GLU A 98 -13.11 -9.97 7.91
N LEU A 99 -13.69 -9.61 9.05
CA LEU A 99 -12.91 -9.07 10.18
C LEU A 99 -11.84 -10.05 10.69
N ASP A 100 -12.09 -11.34 10.56
CA ASP A 100 -11.15 -12.39 11.00
C ASP A 100 -9.89 -12.42 10.11
N GLU A 101 -10.05 -12.20 8.80
CA GLU A 101 -8.94 -12.08 7.85
C GLU A 101 -8.11 -10.84 8.15
N MET A 102 -8.78 -9.71 8.43
CA MET A 102 -8.12 -8.46 8.86
C MET A 102 -7.34 -8.65 10.16
N VAL A 103 -7.88 -9.41 11.13
CA VAL A 103 -7.20 -9.73 12.39
C VAL A 103 -5.93 -10.58 12.14
N VAL A 104 -5.97 -11.56 11.23
CA VAL A 104 -4.79 -12.37 10.89
C VAL A 104 -3.70 -11.52 10.24
N CYS A 105 -4.05 -10.73 9.23
CA CYS A 105 -3.10 -9.86 8.53
C CYS A 105 -2.50 -8.80 9.48
N THR A 106 -3.34 -8.17 10.31
CA THR A 106 -2.90 -7.19 11.32
C THR A 106 -1.89 -7.78 12.27
N ARG A 107 -2.15 -9.00 12.78
CA ARG A 107 -1.23 -9.70 13.67
C ARG A 107 0.09 -10.04 12.99
N SER A 108 0.04 -10.41 11.71
CA SER A 108 1.25 -10.72 10.95
C SER A 108 2.12 -9.48 10.75
N VAL A 109 1.52 -8.37 10.30
CA VAL A 109 2.22 -7.10 10.07
C VAL A 109 2.79 -6.52 11.36
N ALA A 110 2.00 -6.53 12.44
CA ALA A 110 2.44 -6.00 13.73
C ALA A 110 3.65 -6.75 14.31
N ARG A 111 3.81 -8.03 13.98
CA ARG A 111 4.97 -8.86 14.38
C ARG A 111 6.19 -8.67 13.48
N GLY A 112 6.01 -8.27 12.22
CA GLY A 112 7.10 -8.11 11.25
C GLY A 112 7.82 -6.76 11.35
N ARG A 113 7.05 -5.69 11.58
CA ARG A 113 7.55 -4.32 11.69
C ARG A 113 8.22 -4.03 13.05
N GLN A 114 9.13 -3.07 13.07
CA GLN A 114 9.76 -2.50 14.27
C GLN A 114 9.35 -1.04 14.52
N TYR A 115 9.27 -0.20 13.48
CA TYR A 115 9.13 1.25 13.64
C TYR A 115 7.78 1.81 13.21
N ALA A 116 7.29 1.46 12.03
CA ALA A 116 6.10 2.02 11.42
C ALA A 116 4.86 1.87 12.30
N MET A 117 3.94 2.81 12.18
CA MET A 117 2.64 2.73 12.81
C MET A 117 1.71 1.83 11.99
N VAL A 118 1.09 0.83 12.62
CA VAL A 118 0.15 -0.07 11.93
C VAL A 118 -1.25 0.52 11.96
N VAL A 119 -1.83 0.75 10.78
CA VAL A 119 -3.23 1.15 10.60
C VAL A 119 -3.99 -0.03 10.03
N ALA A 120 -5.11 -0.45 10.62
CA ALA A 120 -5.89 -1.58 10.13
C ALA A 120 -7.29 -1.14 9.69
N ASP A 121 -7.74 -1.59 8.52
CA ASP A 121 -9.09 -1.32 8.06
C ASP A 121 -10.15 -2.04 8.92
N LEU A 122 -11.23 -1.32 9.19
CA LEU A 122 -12.51 -1.92 9.53
C LEU A 122 -13.15 -2.34 8.19
N PRO A 123 -13.27 -3.65 7.91
CA PRO A 123 -13.84 -4.11 6.65
C PRO A 123 -15.34 -3.83 6.59
N PHE A 124 -15.92 -3.91 5.39
CA PHE A 124 -17.34 -3.69 5.17
C PHE A 124 -18.20 -4.56 6.11
N GLY A 125 -19.28 -3.97 6.63
CA GLY A 125 -20.21 -4.63 7.54
C GLY A 125 -19.74 -4.69 9.00
N SER A 126 -18.53 -4.25 9.32
CA SER A 126 -17.96 -4.34 10.67
C SER A 126 -18.14 -3.08 11.54
N TYR A 127 -18.65 -1.97 10.99
CA TYR A 127 -18.74 -0.69 11.72
C TYR A 127 -19.96 0.18 11.35
N GLU A 128 -20.69 -0.19 10.31
CA GLU A 128 -21.75 0.59 9.69
C GLU A 128 -22.98 0.69 10.58
N ALA A 129 -23.27 -0.36 11.37
CA ALA A 129 -24.41 -0.41 12.29
C ALA A 129 -24.30 0.61 13.44
N GLY A 130 -23.11 1.15 13.70
CA GLY A 130 -22.91 2.30 14.57
C GLY A 130 -21.77 2.16 15.58
N PRO A 131 -21.68 3.10 16.54
CA PRO A 131 -20.51 3.23 17.42
C PRO A 131 -20.16 1.97 18.23
N LYS A 132 -21.18 1.25 18.73
CA LYS A 132 -20.97 0.03 19.52
C LYS A 132 -20.31 -1.09 18.71
N GLN A 133 -20.76 -1.28 17.47
CA GLN A 133 -20.19 -2.28 16.57
C GLN A 133 -18.77 -1.88 16.17
N ALA A 134 -18.58 -0.62 15.75
CA ALA A 134 -17.26 -0.09 15.38
C ALA A 134 -16.22 -0.29 16.49
N LEU A 135 -16.60 0.01 17.75
CA LEU A 135 -15.71 -0.20 18.90
C LEU A 135 -15.40 -1.68 19.15
N ALA A 136 -16.38 -2.57 19.03
CA ALA A 136 -16.17 -4.01 19.19
C ALA A 136 -15.19 -4.55 18.13
N SER A 137 -15.37 -4.15 16.87
CA SER A 137 -14.51 -4.55 15.76
C SER A 137 -13.10 -3.96 15.91
N ALA A 138 -12.99 -2.67 16.22
CA ALA A 138 -11.71 -2.00 16.43
C ALA A 138 -10.93 -2.63 17.59
N ALA A 139 -11.59 -2.99 18.69
CA ALA A 139 -10.93 -3.67 19.81
C ALA A 139 -10.26 -4.99 19.40
N ARG A 140 -10.83 -5.73 18.44
CA ARG A 140 -10.20 -6.95 17.89
C ARG A 140 -8.92 -6.63 17.12
N LEU A 141 -8.94 -5.59 16.28
CA LEU A 141 -7.78 -5.15 15.50
C LEU A 141 -6.67 -4.56 16.40
N MET A 142 -7.03 -3.76 17.39
CA MET A 142 -6.07 -3.22 18.37
C MET A 142 -5.39 -4.34 19.15
N LYS A 143 -6.14 -5.36 19.59
CA LYS A 143 -5.57 -6.58 20.22
C LYS A 143 -4.71 -7.42 19.28
N ALA A 144 -4.96 -7.34 17.97
CA ALA A 144 -4.12 -7.99 16.97
C ALA A 144 -2.79 -7.24 16.74
N GLY A 145 -2.68 -5.98 17.14
CA GLY A 145 -1.46 -5.18 17.06
C GLY A 145 -1.57 -3.90 16.25
N ALA A 146 -2.77 -3.54 15.79
CA ALA A 146 -3.00 -2.22 15.18
C ALA A 146 -2.72 -1.09 16.20
N ASN A 147 -2.20 0.03 15.69
CA ASN A 147 -2.04 1.27 16.46
C ASN A 147 -3.16 2.27 16.17
N ALA A 148 -3.83 2.14 15.02
CA ALA A 148 -5.02 2.88 14.63
C ALA A 148 -5.93 2.00 13.77
N VAL A 149 -7.18 2.42 13.63
CA VAL A 149 -8.11 1.83 12.66
C VAL A 149 -8.44 2.81 11.55
N LYS A 150 -8.72 2.32 10.34
CA LYS A 150 -9.27 3.10 9.24
C LYS A 150 -10.73 2.70 8.98
N LEU A 151 -11.58 3.67 8.66
CA LEU A 151 -12.97 3.43 8.27
C LEU A 151 -13.38 4.35 7.13
N GLU A 152 -14.36 3.92 6.34
CA GLU A 152 -14.84 4.66 5.16
C GLU A 152 -16.10 5.46 5.45
N GLY A 153 -16.16 6.66 4.87
CA GLY A 153 -17.33 7.54 4.93
C GLY A 153 -17.15 8.78 5.78
N GLY A 154 -17.93 9.82 5.43
CA GLY A 154 -17.85 11.15 6.03
C GLY A 154 -18.72 11.36 7.26
N ARG A 155 -19.46 12.48 7.30
CA ARG A 155 -20.32 12.88 8.43
C ARG A 155 -21.17 11.76 9.04
N PRO A 156 -21.78 10.82 8.27
CA PRO A 156 -22.53 9.71 8.86
C PRO A 156 -21.72 8.84 9.83
N ARG A 157 -20.38 8.83 9.72
CA ARG A 157 -19.48 8.05 10.58
C ARG A 157 -18.93 8.84 11.78
N ALA A 158 -19.18 10.16 11.87
CA ALA A 158 -18.62 11.01 12.92
C ALA A 158 -18.92 10.52 14.35
N LYS A 159 -20.12 9.97 14.60
CA LYS A 159 -20.46 9.38 15.91
C LYS A 159 -19.60 8.15 16.24
N SER A 160 -19.30 7.31 15.25
CA SER A 160 -18.43 6.15 15.44
C SER A 160 -16.98 6.59 15.65
N VAL A 161 -16.49 7.56 14.87
CA VAL A 161 -15.15 8.14 15.06
C VAL A 161 -15.00 8.69 16.48
N ARG A 162 -15.97 9.49 16.95
CA ARG A 162 -15.93 10.08 18.30
C ARG A 162 -15.91 9.03 19.40
N ALA A 163 -16.71 7.96 19.26
CA ALA A 163 -16.72 6.89 20.25
C ALA A 163 -15.41 6.10 20.29
N LEU A 164 -14.80 5.84 19.12
CA LEU A 164 -13.51 5.16 19.02
C LEU A 164 -12.39 5.99 19.65
N THR A 165 -12.32 7.28 19.31
CA THR A 165 -11.28 8.19 19.81
C THR A 165 -11.39 8.41 21.31
N GLN A 166 -12.61 8.57 21.85
CA GLN A 166 -12.86 8.63 23.30
C GLN A 166 -12.50 7.33 24.02
N ALA A 167 -12.56 6.19 23.35
CA ALA A 167 -12.11 4.90 23.87
C ALA A 167 -10.60 4.67 23.73
N GLY A 168 -9.83 5.66 23.26
CA GLY A 168 -8.39 5.56 23.08
C GLY A 168 -7.96 4.84 21.80
N VAL A 169 -8.85 4.68 20.82
CA VAL A 169 -8.54 4.11 19.50
C VAL A 169 -8.35 5.26 18.49
N PRO A 170 -7.12 5.50 17.99
CA PRO A 170 -6.89 6.48 16.93
C PRO A 170 -7.58 6.04 15.63
N VAL A 171 -8.17 7.00 14.92
CA VAL A 171 -8.95 6.73 13.70
C VAL A 171 -8.36 7.50 12.51
N VAL A 172 -8.11 6.79 11.42
CA VAL A 172 -7.87 7.37 10.10
C VAL A 172 -9.20 7.35 9.33
N GLY A 173 -9.70 8.53 8.95
CA GLY A 173 -10.88 8.61 8.07
C GLY A 173 -10.52 8.24 6.63
N HIS A 174 -11.50 7.79 5.84
CA HIS A 174 -11.33 7.58 4.40
C HIS A 174 -12.48 8.23 3.62
N LEU A 175 -12.14 9.19 2.76
CA LEU A 175 -13.06 9.96 1.93
C LEU A 175 -12.65 9.94 0.45
N GLY A 176 -13.56 10.41 -0.40
CA GLY A 176 -13.42 10.31 -1.85
C GLY A 176 -14.05 9.01 -2.33
N PHE A 177 -13.38 8.32 -3.25
CA PHE A 177 -13.81 6.98 -3.65
C PHE A 177 -13.57 6.01 -2.49
N THR A 178 -14.64 5.39 -2.01
CA THR A 178 -14.62 4.45 -0.89
C THR A 178 -14.98 3.07 -1.43
N PRO A 179 -14.00 2.16 -1.63
CA PRO A 179 -14.22 0.86 -2.26
C PRO A 179 -15.37 0.04 -1.65
N GLN A 180 -15.62 0.15 -0.34
CA GLN A 180 -16.74 -0.54 0.32
C GLN A 180 -18.11 -0.02 -0.12
N SER A 181 -18.16 1.15 -0.77
CA SER A 181 -19.35 1.75 -1.37
C SER A 181 -19.42 1.59 -2.89
N VAL A 182 -18.62 0.70 -3.50
CA VAL A 182 -18.51 0.57 -4.97
C VAL A 182 -19.87 0.39 -5.68
N ASN A 183 -20.80 -0.35 -5.07
CA ASN A 183 -22.15 -0.56 -5.61
C ASN A 183 -23.00 0.72 -5.60
N MET A 184 -22.86 1.54 -4.55
CA MET A 184 -23.55 2.84 -4.45
C MET A 184 -22.92 3.90 -5.36
N LEU A 185 -21.61 3.83 -5.56
CA LEU A 185 -20.85 4.77 -6.40
C LEU A 185 -20.92 4.43 -7.90
N GLY A 186 -21.38 3.23 -8.26
CA GLY A 186 -21.47 2.78 -9.64
C GLY A 186 -20.10 2.52 -10.27
N GLY A 187 -19.20 1.90 -9.51
CA GLY A 187 -17.83 1.56 -9.91
C GLY A 187 -16.77 2.60 -9.55
N PHE A 188 -15.55 2.41 -10.06
CA PHE A 188 -14.36 3.23 -9.80
C PHE A 188 -14.47 4.62 -10.44
N ARG A 189 -15.13 5.55 -9.75
CA ARG A 189 -15.38 6.92 -10.23
C ARG A 189 -14.67 7.95 -9.36
N VAL A 190 -14.09 8.95 -10.03
CA VAL A 190 -13.49 10.12 -9.39
C VAL A 190 -14.56 10.90 -8.60
N GLN A 191 -14.28 11.21 -7.34
CA GLN A 191 -15.20 11.90 -6.42
C GLN A 191 -14.82 13.38 -6.25
N GLY A 192 -15.74 14.22 -5.76
CA GLY A 192 -15.45 15.64 -5.51
C GLY A 192 -15.41 16.52 -6.78
N ARG A 193 -16.00 16.08 -7.90
CA ARG A 193 -16.13 16.90 -9.12
C ARG A 193 -17.26 17.92 -8.98
N GLY A 194 -16.94 19.18 -9.25
CA GLY A 194 -17.87 20.30 -9.13
C GLY A 194 -17.93 20.86 -7.70
N GLU A 195 -18.26 22.14 -7.58
CA GLU A 195 -18.13 22.89 -6.33
C GLU A 195 -18.91 22.27 -5.18
N GLN A 196 -20.16 21.84 -5.42
CA GLN A 196 -20.99 21.22 -4.39
C GLN A 196 -20.40 19.91 -3.83
N ALA A 197 -19.77 19.11 -4.69
CA ALA A 197 -19.13 17.86 -4.28
C ALA A 197 -17.82 18.13 -3.53
N ALA A 198 -17.05 19.14 -3.96
CA ALA A 198 -15.86 19.61 -3.26
C ALA A 198 -16.20 20.12 -1.84
N GLU A 199 -17.22 20.96 -1.71
CA GLU A 199 -17.74 21.43 -0.41
C GLU A 199 -18.25 20.31 0.49
N THR A 200 -18.85 19.29 -0.12
CA THR A 200 -19.31 18.11 0.62
C THR A 200 -18.13 17.32 1.18
N LEU A 201 -17.11 17.08 0.36
CA LEU A 201 -15.88 16.39 0.76
C LEU A 201 -15.14 17.14 1.88
N LEU A 202 -15.02 18.46 1.77
CA LEU A 202 -14.41 19.30 2.79
C LEU A 202 -15.18 19.22 4.12
N ARG A 203 -16.51 19.37 4.08
CA ARG A 203 -17.34 19.25 5.29
C ARG A 203 -17.25 17.86 5.92
N ASP A 204 -17.14 16.82 5.10
CA ASP A 204 -16.91 15.47 5.60
C ASP A 204 -15.55 15.33 6.29
N ALA A 205 -14.48 15.87 5.70
CA ALA A 205 -13.15 15.86 6.30
C ALA A 205 -13.11 16.61 7.64
N LEU A 206 -13.69 17.82 7.68
CA LEU A 206 -13.78 18.62 8.91
C LEU A 206 -14.59 17.92 9.99
N ALA A 207 -15.71 17.27 9.64
CA ALA A 207 -16.53 16.54 10.61
C ALA A 207 -15.81 15.32 11.20
N LEU A 208 -15.00 14.61 10.40
CA LEU A 208 -14.17 13.52 10.91
C LEU A 208 -13.06 14.04 11.83
N ALA A 209 -12.43 15.15 11.46
CA ALA A 209 -11.42 15.81 12.29
C ALA A 209 -12.00 16.29 13.64
N GLU A 210 -13.17 16.93 13.63
CA GLU A 210 -13.89 17.36 14.83
C GLU A 210 -14.34 16.18 15.72
N ALA A 211 -14.60 15.02 15.10
CA ALA A 211 -14.86 13.78 15.82
C ALA A 211 -13.60 13.13 16.42
N GLY A 212 -12.41 13.64 16.09
CA GLY A 212 -11.13 13.20 16.64
C GLY A 212 -10.33 12.27 15.73
N ALA A 213 -10.65 12.17 14.43
CA ALA A 213 -9.78 11.48 13.49
C ALA A 213 -8.37 12.08 13.53
N VAL A 214 -7.33 11.25 13.39
CA VAL A 214 -5.92 11.69 13.46
C VAL A 214 -5.31 11.97 12.08
N ALA A 215 -5.94 11.43 11.04
CA ALA A 215 -5.63 11.67 9.64
C ALA A 215 -6.86 11.32 8.77
N VAL A 216 -6.85 11.75 7.51
CA VAL A 216 -7.88 11.42 6.52
C VAL A 216 -7.24 11.00 5.20
N VAL A 217 -7.56 9.80 4.71
CA VAL A 217 -7.24 9.37 3.35
C VAL A 217 -8.19 10.03 2.36
N LEU A 218 -7.65 10.55 1.25
CA LEU A 218 -8.39 11.07 0.11
C LEU A 218 -8.09 10.21 -1.12
N GLU A 219 -9.09 9.47 -1.59
CA GLU A 219 -8.93 8.55 -2.73
C GLU A 219 -9.68 9.02 -3.98
N MET A 220 -8.98 9.02 -5.12
CA MET A 220 -9.52 9.41 -6.43
C MET A 220 -10.26 10.76 -6.41
N VAL A 221 -9.61 11.79 -5.87
CA VAL A 221 -10.13 13.16 -5.76
C VAL A 221 -9.35 14.10 -6.72
N PRO A 222 -10.00 15.04 -7.44
CA PRO A 222 -9.30 16.06 -8.21
C PRO A 222 -8.28 16.80 -7.36
N GLU A 223 -7.08 16.98 -7.90
CA GLU A 223 -5.95 17.55 -7.16
C GLU A 223 -6.25 18.94 -6.55
N PRO A 224 -6.93 19.88 -7.23
CA PRO A 224 -7.28 21.17 -6.61
C PRO A 224 -8.21 21.03 -5.40
N VAL A 225 -9.10 20.04 -5.41
CA VAL A 225 -10.03 19.76 -4.32
C VAL A 225 -9.28 19.13 -3.14
N ALA A 226 -8.43 18.15 -3.40
CA ALA A 226 -7.59 17.54 -2.36
C ALA A 226 -6.64 18.54 -1.70
N ALA A 227 -6.06 19.46 -2.50
CA ALA A 227 -5.23 20.54 -1.99
C ALA A 227 -6.00 21.48 -1.06
N ARG A 228 -7.21 21.88 -1.46
CA ARG A 228 -8.11 22.68 -0.64
C ARG A 228 -8.44 21.98 0.68
N VAL A 229 -8.85 20.71 0.63
CA VAL A 229 -9.10 19.92 1.85
C VAL A 229 -7.85 19.83 2.74
N THR A 230 -6.67 19.66 2.15
CA THR A 230 -5.41 19.59 2.91
C THR A 230 -5.07 20.89 3.63
N GLN A 231 -5.36 22.02 3.00
CA GLN A 231 -5.13 23.35 3.56
C GLN A 231 -6.10 23.67 4.71
N GLU A 232 -7.36 23.28 4.58
CA GLU A 232 -8.42 23.64 5.54
C GLU A 232 -8.62 22.60 6.66
N CYS A 233 -8.29 21.34 6.42
CA CYS A 233 -8.44 20.27 7.41
C CYS A 233 -7.31 20.33 8.45
N PRO A 234 -7.62 20.35 9.77
CA PRO A 234 -6.60 20.49 10.81
C PRO A 234 -5.74 19.22 11.00
N VAL A 235 -6.16 18.08 10.44
CA VAL A 235 -5.45 16.79 10.54
C VAL A 235 -4.78 16.44 9.22
N ALA A 236 -3.80 15.54 9.26
CA ALA A 236 -3.04 15.18 8.07
C ALA A 236 -3.92 14.51 7.00
N THR A 237 -3.73 14.88 5.74
CA THR A 237 -4.36 14.21 4.59
C THR A 237 -3.38 13.25 3.92
N ILE A 238 -3.83 12.04 3.57
CA ILE A 238 -3.04 11.04 2.85
C ILE A 238 -3.68 10.78 1.49
N GLY A 239 -2.99 11.08 0.41
CA GLY A 239 -3.54 10.96 -0.94
C GLY A 239 -3.30 9.59 -1.57
N ILE A 240 -4.28 9.10 -2.33
CA ILE A 240 -4.12 8.03 -3.33
C ILE A 240 -4.93 8.39 -4.58
N GLY A 241 -4.24 8.77 -5.64
CA GLY A 241 -4.90 9.39 -6.80
C GLY A 241 -5.55 10.75 -6.47
N ALA A 242 -5.03 11.45 -5.45
CA ALA A 242 -5.47 12.79 -5.03
C ALA A 242 -4.41 13.90 -5.27
N GLY A 243 -3.36 13.57 -6.04
CA GLY A 243 -2.24 14.45 -6.36
C GLY A 243 -1.29 14.72 -5.19
N ALA A 244 -0.26 15.55 -5.43
CA ALA A 244 0.90 15.67 -4.55
C ALA A 244 0.74 16.64 -3.38
N ARG A 245 -0.33 17.44 -3.35
CA ARG A 245 -0.55 18.46 -2.32
C ARG A 245 -1.13 17.93 -1.00
N CYS A 246 -1.50 16.64 -0.90
CA CYS A 246 -1.82 16.00 0.38
C CYS A 246 -0.57 15.94 1.30
N ASP A 247 -0.76 15.87 2.62
CA ASP A 247 0.34 15.80 3.61
C ASP A 247 1.13 14.48 3.52
N GLY A 248 0.57 13.45 2.91
CA GLY A 248 1.24 12.19 2.61
C GLY A 248 0.66 11.46 1.41
N GLN A 249 1.19 10.28 1.13
CA GLN A 249 0.71 9.41 0.07
C GLN A 249 0.58 7.96 0.55
N VAL A 250 -0.40 7.24 0.00
CA VAL A 250 -0.55 5.80 0.16
C VAL A 250 -0.65 5.10 -1.19
N LEU A 251 -0.04 3.92 -1.30
CA LEU A 251 -0.26 2.99 -2.42
C LEU A 251 -0.43 1.57 -1.90
N VAL A 252 -1.16 0.76 -2.66
CA VAL A 252 -1.15 -0.70 -2.50
C VAL A 252 0.26 -1.20 -2.86
N TRP A 253 0.90 -1.95 -1.96
CA TRP A 253 2.32 -2.28 -2.13
C TRP A 253 2.59 -3.12 -3.38
N THR A 254 1.66 -4.00 -3.78
CA THR A 254 1.79 -4.81 -5.00
C THR A 254 1.83 -3.96 -6.27
N ASP A 255 1.04 -2.89 -6.30
CA ASP A 255 1.01 -1.94 -7.43
C ASP A 255 2.28 -1.11 -7.47
N MET A 256 2.74 -0.64 -6.31
CA MET A 256 4.01 0.07 -6.15
C MET A 256 5.19 -0.81 -6.58
N ALA A 257 5.21 -2.07 -6.18
CA ALA A 257 6.30 -3.00 -6.42
C ALA A 257 6.33 -3.59 -7.84
N GLY A 258 5.26 -3.41 -8.63
CA GLY A 258 5.12 -4.08 -9.93
C GLY A 258 5.02 -5.61 -9.77
N MET A 259 4.21 -6.06 -8.81
CA MET A 259 4.03 -7.49 -8.51
C MET A 259 3.18 -8.20 -9.57
N THR A 260 2.20 -7.51 -10.15
CA THR A 260 1.32 -8.04 -11.19
C THR A 260 1.36 -7.14 -12.44
N GLY A 261 0.75 -7.59 -13.53
CA GLY A 261 0.57 -6.77 -14.74
C GLY A 261 -0.48 -5.66 -14.61
N TRP A 262 -1.27 -5.68 -13.54
CA TRP A 262 -2.26 -4.63 -13.26
C TRP A 262 -1.56 -3.34 -12.81
N LYS A 263 -2.07 -2.20 -13.30
CA LYS A 263 -1.57 -0.88 -12.91
C LYS A 263 -2.71 0.15 -12.94
N PRO A 264 -3.20 0.61 -11.79
CA PRO A 264 -4.16 1.70 -11.78
C PRO A 264 -3.47 3.00 -12.23
N ARG A 265 -4.23 3.89 -12.89
CA ARG A 265 -3.69 5.10 -13.52
C ARG A 265 -2.90 6.01 -12.56
N PHE A 266 -3.27 6.02 -11.28
CA PHE A 266 -2.63 6.84 -10.26
C PHE A 266 -1.37 6.20 -9.64
N ALA A 267 -1.11 4.91 -9.87
CA ALA A 267 0.06 4.23 -9.32
C ALA A 267 1.24 4.30 -10.28
N LYS A 268 2.42 4.56 -9.70
CA LYS A 268 3.71 4.37 -10.35
C LYS A 268 4.31 3.06 -9.82
N GLN A 269 4.84 2.25 -10.72
CA GLN A 269 5.70 1.11 -10.35
C GLN A 269 7.10 1.64 -10.06
N PHE A 270 7.63 1.27 -8.91
CA PHE A 270 8.98 1.58 -8.44
C PHE A 270 9.90 0.34 -8.49
N GLY A 271 9.36 -0.83 -8.86
CA GLY A 271 10.09 -2.07 -9.04
C GLY A 271 9.46 -2.99 -10.09
N GLN A 272 10.10 -4.14 -10.31
CA GLN A 272 9.63 -5.23 -11.17
C GLN A 272 9.65 -6.56 -10.39
N VAL A 273 9.08 -6.54 -9.19
CA VAL A 273 9.20 -7.66 -8.24
C VAL A 273 8.52 -8.92 -8.78
N GLY A 274 7.39 -8.79 -9.47
CA GLY A 274 6.69 -9.93 -10.07
C GLY A 274 7.51 -10.65 -11.13
N ALA A 275 8.22 -9.90 -11.97
CA ALA A 275 9.12 -10.46 -12.98
C ALA A 275 10.30 -11.20 -12.33
N ALA A 276 10.91 -10.61 -11.29
CA ALA A 276 12.01 -11.24 -10.56
C ALA A 276 11.58 -12.54 -9.87
N LEU A 277 10.39 -12.57 -9.25
CA LEU A 277 9.85 -13.78 -8.63
C LEU A 277 9.54 -14.87 -9.67
N THR A 278 8.95 -14.49 -10.80
CA THR A 278 8.68 -15.42 -11.91
C THR A 278 9.96 -16.03 -12.46
N GLN A 279 11.02 -15.22 -12.61
CA GLN A 279 12.33 -15.70 -13.06
C GLN A 279 12.92 -16.69 -12.06
N ALA A 280 12.96 -16.35 -10.76
CA ALA A 280 13.50 -17.22 -9.73
C ALA A 280 12.78 -18.58 -9.68
N ALA A 281 11.45 -18.59 -9.79
CA ALA A 281 10.66 -19.81 -9.84
C ALA A 281 10.95 -20.64 -11.11
N THR A 282 11.14 -19.98 -12.25
CA THR A 282 11.48 -20.63 -13.52
C THR A 282 12.86 -21.26 -13.48
N ASP A 283 13.85 -20.55 -12.95
CA ASP A 283 15.22 -21.04 -12.79
C ASP A 283 15.29 -22.24 -11.84
N TYR A 284 14.59 -22.16 -10.70
CA TYR A 284 14.45 -23.28 -9.77
C TYR A 284 13.82 -24.49 -10.46
N ALA A 285 12.70 -24.30 -11.17
CA ALA A 285 12.02 -25.38 -11.88
C ALA A 285 12.91 -26.01 -12.98
N GLN A 286 13.73 -25.21 -13.67
CA GLN A 286 14.70 -25.71 -14.63
C GLN A 286 15.79 -26.54 -13.93
N ALA A 287 16.37 -26.02 -12.85
CA ALA A 287 17.43 -26.71 -12.10
C ALA A 287 16.97 -28.07 -11.56
N VAL A 288 15.72 -28.16 -11.08
CA VAL A 288 15.11 -29.43 -10.64
C VAL A 288 14.92 -30.38 -11.83
N ARG A 289 14.36 -29.91 -12.95
CA ARG A 289 14.08 -30.76 -14.13
C ARG A 289 15.34 -31.31 -14.79
N THR A 290 16.45 -30.56 -14.76
CA THR A 290 17.72 -31.01 -15.32
C THR A 290 18.57 -31.83 -14.34
N GLY A 291 18.14 -31.96 -13.09
CA GLY A 291 18.94 -32.57 -12.03
C GLY A 291 20.14 -31.74 -11.59
N ALA A 292 20.20 -30.45 -11.95
CA ALA A 292 21.22 -29.52 -11.47
C ALA A 292 20.99 -29.09 -10.00
N PHE A 293 19.77 -29.26 -9.49
CA PHE A 293 19.43 -29.09 -8.07
C PHE A 293 18.59 -30.28 -7.56
N PRO A 294 18.81 -30.77 -6.33
CA PRO A 294 19.87 -30.37 -5.39
C PRO A 294 21.27 -30.77 -5.86
N THR A 295 22.30 -30.16 -5.29
CA THR A 295 23.71 -30.60 -5.41
C THR A 295 24.16 -31.22 -4.08
N ALA A 296 25.38 -31.78 -4.04
CA ALA A 296 25.92 -32.43 -2.82
C ALA A 296 25.94 -31.54 -1.57
N GLU A 297 25.96 -30.22 -1.73
CA GLU A 297 25.87 -29.26 -0.63
C GLU A 297 24.46 -29.16 -0.01
N HIS A 298 23.45 -29.72 -0.68
CA HIS A 298 22.03 -29.54 -0.35
C HIS A 298 21.35 -30.85 0.13
N TRP A 299 22.10 -31.94 0.34
CA TRP A 299 21.59 -33.16 0.95
C TRP A 299 22.53 -33.68 2.04
N PHE A 300 22.03 -34.61 2.86
CA PHE A 300 22.76 -35.18 3.98
C PHE A 300 23.09 -36.64 3.71
N GLU A 301 24.30 -37.07 4.08
CA GLU A 301 24.71 -38.47 4.08
C GLU A 301 24.21 -39.19 5.34
N ALA A 302 24.16 -40.53 5.28
CA ALA A 302 23.72 -41.40 6.38
C ALA A 302 24.82 -41.64 7.41
#